data_AF-A0A7S4U823-F1
#
_entry.id   AF-A0A7S4U823-F1
#
_cell.length_a   1.000
_cell.length_b   1.000
_cell.length_c   1.000
_cell.angle_alpha   90.00
_cell.angle_beta   90.00
_cell.angle_gamma   90.00
#
_symmetry.space_group_name_H-M   'P 1'
#
loop_
_entity.id
_entity.type
_entity.pdbx_description
1 polymer ?
#
loop_
_entity_poly.entity_id
_entity_poly.type
_entity_poly.pdbx_seq_one_letter_code
_entity_poly.pdbx_strand_id
1 'polypeptide(L)'
;SRANMDVKVLPLIINGEEVSSVSSDLIDVVDPSTQQVLCRVPCSTREEMELIVHSASEAQKKWREVPVQQRTRVMIKFQTLLVEHKDRIADVIVRENGKTKVDALGDVTRGIEVVEHCLG
;
A
#
# COMPACT_ATOMS: atom_id res chain seq x y z
N SER A 1 28.37 -14.85 4.23
CA SER A 1 27.96 -13.44 4.29
C SER A 1 26.66 -13.36 5.07
N ARG A 2 26.66 -12.74 6.26
CA ARG A 2 25.55 -12.77 7.25
C ARG A 2 24.43 -11.75 7.00
N ALA A 3 24.49 -10.96 5.92
CA ALA A 3 23.60 -9.81 5.71
C ALA A 3 22.18 -10.13 5.20
N ASN A 4 21.87 -11.39 4.85
CA ASN A 4 20.62 -11.76 4.17
C ASN A 4 19.54 -12.40 5.07
N MET A 5 19.78 -12.50 6.40
CA MET A 5 18.87 -13.21 7.32
C MET A 5 17.80 -12.34 8.00
N ASP A 6 17.87 -11.00 7.92
CA ASP A 6 16.94 -10.09 8.61
C ASP A 6 16.07 -9.24 7.65
N VAL A 7 15.90 -9.66 6.39
CA VAL A 7 15.02 -8.96 5.45
C VAL A 7 13.56 -9.17 5.84
N LYS A 8 12.88 -8.09 6.25
CA LYS A 8 11.47 -8.13 6.68
C LYS A 8 10.57 -8.62 5.55
N VAL A 9 9.74 -9.62 5.83
CA VAL A 9 8.60 -9.98 4.99
C VAL A 9 7.41 -9.09 5.37
N LEU A 10 6.81 -8.40 4.40
CA LEU A 10 5.64 -7.58 4.63
C LEU A 10 4.38 -8.45 4.75
N PRO A 11 3.47 -8.14 5.70
CA PRO A 11 2.23 -8.86 5.84
C PRO A 11 1.26 -8.51 4.71
N LEU A 12 0.27 -9.39 4.50
CA LEU A 12 -0.94 -9.05 3.78
C LEU A 12 -1.84 -8.18 4.67
N ILE A 13 -2.67 -7.34 4.07
CA ILE A 13 -3.73 -6.62 4.79
C ILE A 13 -5.08 -7.26 4.45
N ILE A 14 -5.68 -7.94 5.42
CA ILE A 14 -6.96 -8.65 5.24
C ILE A 14 -7.93 -8.13 6.31
N ASN A 15 -9.08 -7.62 5.89
CA ASN A 15 -10.09 -7.03 6.79
C ASN A 15 -9.54 -5.91 7.71
N GLY A 16 -8.53 -5.17 7.24
CA GLY A 16 -7.88 -4.10 8.01
C GLY A 16 -6.80 -4.57 8.99
N GLU A 17 -6.51 -5.87 9.06
CA GLU A 17 -5.50 -6.45 9.94
C GLU A 17 -4.27 -6.91 9.16
N GLU A 18 -3.09 -6.86 9.80
CA GLU A 18 -1.86 -7.46 9.27
C GLU A 18 -1.90 -8.99 9.45
N VAL A 19 -1.79 -9.72 8.34
CA VAL A 19 -1.81 -11.19 8.31
C VAL A 19 -0.55 -11.70 7.64
N SER A 20 0.19 -12.58 8.33
CA SER A 20 1.32 -13.28 7.71
C SER A 20 0.81 -14.27 6.66
N SER A 21 1.38 -14.20 5.46
CA SER A 21 1.03 -15.15 4.41
C SER A 21 1.55 -16.55 4.73
N VAL A 22 0.81 -17.58 4.31
CA VAL A 22 1.26 -18.98 4.34
C VAL A 22 2.12 -19.35 3.12
N SER A 23 2.21 -18.46 2.13
CA SER A 23 3.04 -18.65 0.95
C SER A 23 4.51 -18.67 1.31
N SER A 24 5.23 -19.67 0.79
CA SER A 24 6.69 -19.71 0.84
C SER A 24 7.34 -19.03 -0.36
N ASP A 25 6.55 -18.65 -1.37
CA ASP A 25 7.04 -17.93 -2.56
C ASP A 25 7.06 -16.43 -2.27
N LEU A 26 8.25 -15.83 -2.35
CA LEU A 26 8.51 -14.46 -1.95
C LEU A 26 9.18 -13.70 -3.09
N ILE A 27 8.77 -12.46 -3.29
CA ILE A 27 9.38 -11.52 -4.23
C ILE A 27 10.24 -10.54 -3.44
N ASP A 28 11.51 -10.43 -3.82
CA ASP A 28 12.41 -9.41 -3.29
C ASP A 28 12.03 -8.03 -3.87
N VAL A 29 11.80 -7.06 -2.99
CA VAL A 29 11.71 -5.64 -3.35
C VAL A 29 13.11 -5.05 -3.24
N VAL A 30 13.68 -4.65 -4.37
CA VAL A 30 15.09 -4.26 -4.47
C VAL A 30 15.20 -2.76 -4.71
N ASP A 31 16.19 -2.13 -4.08
CA ASP A 31 16.60 -0.77 -4.42
C ASP A 31 17.43 -0.79 -5.72
N PRO A 32 16.95 -0.21 -6.84
CA PRO A 32 17.65 -0.31 -8.11
C PRO A 32 19.03 0.37 -8.10
N SER A 33 19.23 1.36 -7.23
CA SER A 33 20.47 2.14 -7.15
C SER A 33 21.58 1.42 -6.36
N THR A 34 21.21 0.60 -5.39
CA THR A 34 22.16 -0.10 -4.51
C THR A 34 22.16 -1.62 -4.67
N GLN A 35 21.17 -2.17 -5.36
CA GLN A 35 20.91 -3.62 -5.50
C GLN A 35 20.66 -4.33 -4.16
N GLN A 36 20.36 -3.58 -3.10
CA GLN A 36 20.02 -4.14 -1.79
C GLN A 36 18.54 -4.52 -1.73
N VAL A 37 18.25 -5.66 -1.11
CA VAL A 37 16.86 -6.07 -0.83
C VAL A 37 16.32 -5.23 0.32
N LEU A 38 15.26 -4.47 0.05
CA LEU A 38 14.58 -3.60 1.01
C LEU A 38 13.64 -4.39 1.93
N CYS A 39 12.85 -5.26 1.33
CA CYS A 39 11.91 -6.16 2.00
C CYS A 39 11.51 -7.29 1.04
N ARG A 40 10.71 -8.24 1.53
CA ARG A 40 10.08 -9.27 0.71
C ARG A 40 8.56 -9.16 0.80
N VAL A 41 7.88 -9.40 -0.31
CA VAL A 41 6.43 -9.51 -0.35
C VAL A 41 6.03 -10.94 -0.75
N PRO A 42 5.02 -11.55 -0.11
CA PRO A 42 4.59 -12.89 -0.48
C PRO A 42 3.79 -12.89 -1.78
N CYS A 43 4.06 -13.87 -2.63
CA CYS A 43 3.15 -14.26 -3.72
C CYS A 43 1.92 -14.89 -3.07
N SER A 44 0.83 -14.14 -2.95
CA SER A 44 -0.39 -14.63 -2.27
C SER A 44 -0.92 -15.90 -2.93
N THR A 45 -1.27 -16.87 -2.10
CA THR A 45 -1.93 -18.11 -2.52
C THR A 45 -3.33 -17.82 -3.08
N ARG A 46 -3.91 -18.79 -3.80
CA ARG A 46 -5.28 -18.66 -4.32
C ARG A 46 -6.27 -18.47 -3.17
N GLU A 47 -6.10 -19.21 -2.08
CA GLU A 47 -6.97 -19.22 -0.92
C GLU A 47 -6.91 -17.87 -0.18
N GLU A 48 -5.72 -17.29 -0.01
CA GLU A 48 -5.57 -15.93 0.55
C GLU A 48 -6.21 -14.86 -0.34
N MET A 49 -6.05 -14.99 -1.67
CA MET A 49 -6.70 -14.09 -2.63
C MET A 49 -8.22 -14.18 -2.56
N GLU A 50 -8.78 -15.39 -2.47
CA GLU A 50 -10.22 -15.61 -2.29
C GLU A 50 -10.72 -14.97 -0.98
N LEU A 51 -9.95 -15.09 0.11
CA LEU A 51 -10.27 -14.47 1.39
C LEU A 51 -10.25 -12.93 1.31
N ILE A 52 -9.25 -12.34 0.66
CA ILE A 52 -9.13 -10.89 0.45
C ILE A 52 -10.35 -10.38 -0.35
N VAL A 53 -10.68 -11.04 -1.47
CA VAL A 53 -11.80 -10.65 -2.32
C VAL A 53 -13.13 -10.79 -1.58
N HIS A 54 -13.33 -11.88 -0.84
CA HIS A 54 -14.53 -12.08 -0.05
C HIS A 54 -14.67 -11.01 1.04
N SER A 55 -13.61 -10.73 1.79
CA SER A 55 -13.59 -9.68 2.82
C SER A 55 -13.92 -8.30 2.25
N ALA A 56 -13.33 -7.93 1.10
CA ALA A 56 -13.63 -6.68 0.42
C ALA A 56 -15.10 -6.61 -0.06
N SER A 57 -15.65 -7.72 -0.57
CA SER A 57 -17.04 -7.81 -1.00
C SER A 57 -18.02 -7.59 0.15
N GLU A 58 -17.80 -8.24 1.29
CA GLU A 58 -18.64 -8.05 2.48
C GLU A 58 -18.50 -6.65 3.08
N ALA A 59 -17.29 -6.08 3.09
CA ALA A 59 -17.07 -4.71 3.51
C ALA A 59 -17.81 -3.70 2.60
N GLN A 60 -17.82 -3.93 1.28
CA GLN A 60 -18.49 -3.06 0.32
C GLN A 60 -20.01 -2.99 0.57
N LYS A 61 -20.65 -4.12 0.91
CA LYS A 61 -22.08 -4.17 1.25
C LYS A 61 -22.42 -3.27 2.43
N LYS A 62 -21.55 -3.20 3.44
CA LYS A 62 -21.73 -2.31 4.59
C LYS A 62 -21.37 -0.86 4.23
N TRP A 63 -20.28 -0.66 3.50
CA TRP A 63 -19.79 0.66 3.12
C TRP A 63 -20.77 1.45 2.24
N ARG A 64 -21.50 0.77 1.36
CA ARG A 64 -22.50 1.43 0.51
C ARG A 64 -23.66 2.04 1.31
N GLU A 65 -23.97 1.48 2.48
CA GLU A 65 -25.02 1.96 3.39
C GLU A 65 -24.55 3.13 4.27
N VAL A 66 -23.24 3.35 4.38
CA VAL A 66 -22.67 4.48 5.13
C VAL A 66 -23.09 5.81 4.48
N PRO A 67 -23.63 6.78 5.24
CA PRO A 67 -24.03 8.08 4.71
C PRO A 67 -22.89 8.80 3.98
N VAL A 68 -23.22 9.50 2.89
CA VAL A 68 -22.26 10.21 2.04
C VAL A 68 -21.35 11.13 2.88
N GLN A 69 -21.92 11.90 3.81
CA GLN A 69 -21.17 12.82 4.66
C GLN A 69 -20.12 12.12 5.53
N GLN A 70 -20.38 10.89 5.97
CA GLN A 70 -19.41 10.11 6.74
C GLN A 70 -18.28 9.61 5.83
N ARG A 71 -18.62 9.13 4.63
CA ARG A 71 -17.61 8.71 3.64
C ARG A 71 -16.72 9.89 3.21
N THR A 72 -17.29 11.08 3.00
CA THR A 72 -16.55 12.31 2.73
C THR A 72 -15.55 12.63 3.84
N ARG A 73 -15.94 12.50 5.13
CA ARG A 73 -15.02 12.74 6.26
C ARG A 73 -13.84 11.76 6.26
N VAL A 74 -14.07 10.49 5.91
CA VAL A 74 -12.99 9.50 5.78
C VAL A 74 -12.02 9.90 4.67
N MET A 75 -12.55 10.30 3.51
CA MET A 75 -11.72 10.72 2.37
C MET A 75 -10.94 12.02 2.64
N ILE A 76 -11.51 13.00 3.34
CA ILE A 76 -10.78 14.22 3.78
C ILE A 76 -9.64 13.85 4.72
N LYS A 77 -9.88 12.94 5.68
CA LYS A 77 -8.83 12.47 6.58
C LYS A 77 -7.73 11.74 5.80
N PHE A 78 -8.09 10.93 4.81
CA PHE A 78 -7.13 10.23 3.97
C PHE A 78 -6.26 11.20 3.15
N GLN A 79 -6.88 12.20 2.51
CA GLN A 79 -6.17 13.27 1.80
C GLN A 79 -5.19 14.00 2.74
N THR A 80 -5.64 14.37 3.95
CA THR A 80 -4.80 15.06 4.94
C THR A 80 -3.56 14.24 5.27
N LEU A 81 -3.72 12.93 5.50
CA LEU A 81 -2.60 12.02 5.80
C LEU A 81 -1.65 11.85 4.61
N LEU A 82 -2.18 11.81 3.38
CA LEU A 82 -1.34 11.75 2.17
C LEU A 82 -0.49 13.01 2.02
N VAL A 83 -1.07 14.20 2.25
CA VAL A 83 -0.35 15.47 2.21
C VAL A 83 0.71 15.53 3.31
N GLU A 84 0.35 15.16 4.54
CA GLU A 84 1.26 15.15 5.69
C GLU A 84 2.47 14.23 5.48
N HIS A 85 2.25 13.08 4.84
CA HIS A 85 3.29 12.06 4.63
C HIS A 85 3.86 12.03 3.22
N LYS A 86 3.57 13.04 2.38
CA LYS A 86 3.91 13.03 0.95
C LYS A 86 5.39 12.76 0.67
N ASP A 87 6.28 13.39 1.44
CA ASP A 87 7.72 13.27 1.24
C ASP A 87 8.22 11.86 1.61
N ARG A 88 7.66 11.30 2.70
CA ARG A 88 7.97 9.93 3.12
C ARG A 88 7.51 8.90 2.09
N ILE A 89 6.32 9.10 1.51
CA ILE A 89 5.79 8.21 0.46
C ILE A 89 6.66 8.34 -0.81
N ALA A 90 7.02 9.56 -1.21
CA ALA A 90 7.90 9.77 -2.34
C ALA A 90 9.28 9.12 -2.15
N ASP A 91 9.87 9.19 -0.95
CA ASP A 91 11.14 8.54 -0.65
C ASP A 91 11.05 7.01 -0.75
N VAL A 92 9.91 6.40 -0.38
CA VAL A 92 9.66 4.97 -0.60
C VAL A 92 9.61 4.66 -2.10
N ILE A 93 8.85 5.43 -2.88
CA ILE A 93 8.74 5.23 -4.34
C ILE A 93 10.11 5.35 -5.02
N VAL A 94 10.93 6.33 -4.64
CA VAL A 94 12.30 6.51 -5.14
C VAL A 94 13.14 5.26 -4.85
N ARG A 95 13.10 4.76 -3.61
CA ARG A 95 13.87 3.57 -3.23
C ARG A 95 13.42 2.32 -3.96
N GLU A 96 12.13 2.14 -4.19
CA GLU A 96 11.60 0.93 -4.84
C GLU A 96 11.72 0.97 -6.37
N ASN A 97 11.70 2.14 -6.99
CA ASN A 97 11.60 2.28 -8.45
C ASN A 97 12.81 2.97 -9.09
N GLY A 98 13.71 3.60 -8.32
CA GLY A 98 14.89 4.30 -8.80
C GLY A 98 14.61 5.62 -9.56
N LYS A 99 13.37 6.12 -9.54
CA LYS A 99 13.00 7.39 -10.18
C LYS A 99 13.48 8.60 -9.38
N THR A 100 13.47 9.80 -9.99
CA THR A 100 13.86 11.01 -9.26
C THR A 100 12.84 11.36 -8.18
N LYS A 101 13.27 12.06 -7.12
CA LYS A 101 12.35 12.53 -6.07
C LYS A 101 11.26 13.46 -6.62
N VAL A 102 11.58 14.25 -7.65
CA VAL A 102 10.61 15.14 -8.32
C VAL A 102 9.53 14.31 -9.01
N ASP A 103 9.91 13.25 -9.74
CA ASP A 103 8.94 12.37 -10.41
C ASP A 103 8.06 11.64 -9.38
N ALA A 104 8.67 11.12 -8.31
CA ALA A 104 7.95 10.45 -7.22
C ALA A 104 6.95 11.39 -6.51
N LEU A 105 7.33 12.64 -6.25
CA LEU A 105 6.42 13.65 -5.71
C LEU A 105 5.26 13.95 -6.67
N GLY A 106 5.53 13.96 -7.98
CA GLY A 106 4.49 14.04 -9.00
C GLY A 106 3.49 12.88 -8.91
N ASP A 107 3.95 11.65 -8.72
CA ASP A 107 3.07 10.48 -8.55
C ASP A 107 2.20 10.58 -7.30
N VAL A 108 2.78 10.99 -6.16
CA VAL A 108 2.03 11.18 -4.92
C VAL A 108 0.99 12.30 -5.05
N THR A 109 1.35 13.40 -5.73
CA THR A 109 0.43 14.51 -5.97
C THR A 109 -0.77 14.08 -6.81
N ARG A 110 -0.54 13.31 -7.89
CA ARG A 110 -1.65 12.74 -8.68
C ARG A 110 -2.53 11.81 -7.85
N GLY A 111 -1.94 11.04 -6.93
CA GLY A 111 -2.70 10.22 -5.99
C GLY A 111 -3.61 11.05 -5.06
N ILE A 112 -3.12 12.21 -4.60
CA ILE A 112 -3.89 13.16 -3.79
C ILE A 112 -5.05 13.75 -4.62
N GLU A 113 -4.79 14.14 -5.87
CA GLU A 113 -5.81 14.67 -6.79
C GLU A 113 -6.94 13.65 -7.04
N VAL A 114 -6.63 12.36 -7.13
CA VAL A 114 -7.64 11.29 -7.26
C VAL A 114 -8.55 11.22 -6.02
N VAL A 115 -7.98 11.40 -4.82
CA VAL A 115 -8.75 11.44 -3.58
C VAL A 115 -9.64 12.69 -3.52
N GLU A 116 -9.13 13.83 -4.00
CA GLU A 116 -9.90 15.08 -4.11
C GLU A 116 -11.09 14.94 -5.06
N HIS A 117 -10.89 14.29 -6.22
CA HIS A 117 -11.97 14.03 -7.17
C HIS A 117 -13.08 13.14 -6.57
N CYS A 118 -12.75 12.26 -5.63
CA CYS A 118 -13.74 11.44 -4.92
C CYS A 118 -14.58 12.23 -3.89
N LEU A 119 -14.17 13.46 -3.54
CA LEU A 119 -14.86 14.33 -2.59
C LEU A 119 -15.89 15.27 -3.25
N GLY A 120 -15.82 15.48 -4.57
CA GLY A 120 -16.69 16.36 -5.33
C GLY A 120 -16.46 16.29 -6.83
#